data_AF-A0A522S9M7-F1
#
_entry.id   AF-A0A522S9M7-F1
#
_cell.length_a   1.000
_cell.length_b   1.000
_cell.length_c   1.000
_cell.angle_alpha   90.00
_cell.angle_beta   90.00
_cell.angle_gamma   90.00
#
_symmetry.space_group_name_H-M   'P 1'
#
loop_
_entity.id
_entity.type
_entity.pdbx_description
1 polymer ?
#
loop_
_entity_poly.entity_id
_entity_poly.type
_entity_poly.pdbx_seq_one_letter_code
_entity_poly.pdbx_strand_id
1 'polypeptide(L)'
;MLAGQLCRPWHVRETGVCCVTDAARIPRDSPANRGGHGVSTPNSSTEFDKKATDAIIFGWWKQYIGPRELAGVRALAARLNRADSIDALSEPAVHELMHRLDWQPTTGHVQALLRLARVLPTVREHTPQTSLAQRLGAGEPPAMSSLRFQSLLRADGDDLITALRRALLLADRCCNVAALGHDLVCWNAPGDRVRTRWCFEYFGAMAPTSVTETSSSEEETA
;
A
#
# COMPACT_ATOMS: atom_id res chain seq x y z
N MET A 1 17.04 -50.21 -2.55
CA MET A 1 18.16 -49.29 -2.82
C MET A 1 17.68 -47.88 -2.51
N LEU A 2 18.09 -47.35 -1.37
CA LEU A 2 17.75 -46.02 -0.84
C LEU A 2 18.82 -45.03 -1.29
N ALA A 3 18.43 -43.90 -1.86
CA ALA A 3 19.33 -42.75 -2.07
C ALA A 3 18.67 -41.52 -1.45
N GLY A 4 19.00 -41.28 -0.17
CA GLY A 4 18.78 -40.01 0.50
C GLY A 4 19.82 -39.01 0.03
N GLN A 5 19.37 -37.81 -0.37
CA GLN A 5 20.26 -36.66 -0.57
C GLN A 5 20.07 -35.69 0.59
N LEU A 6 21.20 -35.48 1.26
CA LEU A 6 21.38 -34.77 2.50
C LEU A 6 21.30 -33.25 2.29
N CYS A 7 20.69 -32.61 3.29
CA CYS A 7 20.75 -31.18 3.57
C CYS A 7 22.18 -30.64 3.47
N ARG A 8 22.34 -29.51 2.79
CA ARG A 8 23.54 -28.68 2.90
C ARG A 8 23.43 -27.79 4.14
N PRO A 9 24.42 -27.81 5.05
CA PRO A 9 24.47 -26.88 6.18
C PRO A 9 25.00 -25.51 5.71
N TRP A 10 24.32 -24.45 6.16
CA TRP A 10 24.82 -23.08 6.07
C TRP A 10 25.78 -22.83 7.25
N HIS A 11 27.01 -22.42 6.96
CA HIS A 11 27.99 -22.01 7.96
C HIS A 11 28.42 -20.56 7.74
N VAL A 12 28.21 -19.77 8.81
CA VAL A 12 29.09 -18.76 9.43
C VAL A 12 29.51 -17.55 8.61
N ARG A 13 29.24 -16.37 9.17
CA ARG A 13 30.27 -15.37 9.50
C ARG A 13 29.80 -14.44 10.62
N GLU A 14 30.28 -14.75 11.82
CA GLU A 14 30.41 -13.82 12.94
C GLU A 14 31.63 -12.92 12.70
N THR A 15 31.47 -11.61 12.89
CA THR A 15 32.56 -10.70 13.17
C THR A 15 32.10 -9.78 14.28
N GLY A 16 32.70 -9.93 15.46
CA GLY A 16 32.59 -8.99 16.56
C GLY A 16 33.55 -7.82 16.41
N VAL A 17 33.18 -6.68 17.01
CA VAL A 17 34.09 -5.61 17.44
C VAL A 17 33.56 -5.06 18.77
N CYS A 18 34.38 -5.16 19.81
CA CYS A 18 34.32 -4.41 21.08
C CYS A 18 34.51 -2.90 20.82
N CYS A 19 33.97 -1.96 21.60
CA CYS A 19 34.62 -1.45 22.81
C CYS A 19 33.70 -0.52 23.65
N VAL A 20 34.05 -0.47 24.93
CA VAL A 20 33.53 0.24 26.11
C VAL A 20 33.73 1.77 26.11
N THR A 21 32.82 2.53 26.75
CA THR A 21 32.96 3.60 27.80
C THR A 21 31.72 4.53 27.76
N ASP A 22 30.88 4.61 28.80
CA ASP A 22 30.95 5.35 30.08
C ASP A 22 30.54 6.85 30.03
N ALA A 23 29.59 7.16 30.92
CA ALA A 23 29.07 8.41 31.48
C ALA A 23 29.35 9.79 30.84
N ALA A 24 28.26 10.52 30.55
CA ALA A 24 28.19 11.97 30.87
C ALA A 24 26.75 12.45 31.07
N ARG A 25 26.50 12.90 32.31
CA ARG A 25 25.40 13.68 32.86
C ARG A 25 25.18 14.98 32.07
N ILE A 26 23.95 15.27 31.62
CA ILE A 26 23.55 16.59 31.09
C ILE A 26 22.58 17.27 32.08
N PRO A 27 22.80 18.54 32.45
CA PRO A 27 21.94 19.28 33.38
C PRO A 27 20.63 19.73 32.73
N ARG A 28 19.58 19.82 33.54
CA ARG A 28 18.36 20.57 33.24
C ARG A 28 18.69 22.06 33.32
N ASP A 29 18.46 22.79 32.23
CA ASP A 29 18.15 24.21 32.31
C ASP A 29 17.06 24.56 31.31
N SER A 30 16.02 25.16 31.86
CA SER A 30 14.81 25.59 31.18
C SER A 30 14.78 27.11 31.21
N PRO A 31 14.68 27.79 30.05
CA PRO A 31 14.14 29.13 30.03
C PRO A 31 12.88 29.19 29.18
N ALA A 32 11.82 29.68 29.82
CA ALA A 32 10.66 30.24 29.15
C ALA A 32 11.09 31.42 28.28
N ASN A 33 10.71 31.45 27.00
CA ASN A 33 10.28 32.71 26.39
C ASN A 33 9.36 32.51 25.17
N ARG A 34 8.47 33.50 25.07
CA ARG A 34 7.31 33.73 24.22
C ARG A 34 7.66 34.01 22.77
N GLY A 35 6.65 33.80 21.92
CA GLY A 35 6.32 34.74 20.84
C GLY A 35 6.92 34.40 19.48
N GLY A 36 6.09 33.84 18.60
CA GLY A 36 6.42 33.65 17.20
C GLY A 36 5.24 33.04 16.45
N HIS A 37 4.27 33.87 16.07
CA HIS A 37 3.28 33.51 15.07
C HIS A 37 3.97 33.18 13.76
N GLY A 38 3.88 31.92 13.37
CA GLY A 38 4.18 31.44 12.03
C GLY A 38 3.28 30.24 11.78
N VAL A 39 2.08 30.48 11.26
CA VAL A 39 1.26 29.43 10.66
C VAL A 39 2.04 28.93 9.45
N SER A 40 2.87 27.91 9.67
CA SER A 40 3.50 27.14 8.61
C SER A 40 2.50 26.11 8.15
N THR A 41 2.05 26.26 6.91
CA THR A 41 1.20 25.34 6.17
C THR A 41 1.86 23.96 6.11
N PRO A 42 1.22 22.85 6.51
CA PRO A 42 1.76 21.52 6.27
C PRO A 42 0.99 20.87 5.12
N ASN A 43 1.49 20.95 3.89
CA ASN A 43 0.98 20.08 2.81
C ASN A 43 2.09 19.45 1.94
N SER A 44 3.37 19.68 2.27
CA SER A 44 4.49 19.09 1.53
C SER A 44 4.91 17.72 2.07
N SER A 45 4.83 17.47 3.39
CA SER A 45 5.39 16.23 3.99
C SER A 45 4.67 14.95 3.52
N THR A 46 3.34 14.97 3.38
CA THR A 46 2.56 13.78 2.98
C THR A 46 2.71 13.41 1.51
N GLU A 47 3.02 14.38 0.64
CA GLU A 47 3.19 14.15 -0.80
C GLU A 47 4.54 13.50 -1.12
N PHE A 48 5.60 13.88 -0.40
CA PHE A 48 6.91 13.22 -0.51
C PHE A 48 6.83 11.76 0.00
N ASP A 49 6.16 11.55 1.13
CA ASP A 49 5.96 10.21 1.71
C ASP A 49 5.15 9.31 0.76
N LYS A 50 4.14 9.87 0.10
CA LYS A 50 3.38 9.18 -0.95
C LYS A 50 4.30 8.76 -2.10
N LYS A 51 5.04 9.70 -2.70
CA LYS A 51 5.87 9.40 -3.88
C LYS A 51 6.93 8.34 -3.59
N ALA A 52 7.51 8.36 -2.39
CA ALA A 52 8.46 7.34 -1.94
C ALA A 52 7.78 5.96 -1.82
N THR A 53 6.63 5.90 -1.14
CA THR A 53 5.82 4.68 -0.97
C THR A 53 5.46 4.06 -2.32
N ASP A 54 4.95 4.88 -3.24
CA ASP A 54 4.54 4.49 -4.59
C ASP A 54 5.72 3.87 -5.37
N ALA A 55 6.90 4.49 -5.28
CA ALA A 55 8.12 3.99 -5.92
C ALA A 55 8.60 2.67 -5.32
N ILE A 56 8.52 2.50 -4.00
CA ILE A 56 8.91 1.26 -3.30
C ILE A 56 7.99 0.12 -3.73
N ILE A 57 6.67 0.33 -3.70
CA ILE A 57 5.68 -0.70 -4.08
C ILE A 57 5.84 -1.09 -5.54
N PHE A 58 5.96 -0.11 -6.44
CA PHE A 58 6.17 -0.38 -7.86
C PHE A 58 7.49 -1.12 -8.11
N GLY A 59 8.58 -0.72 -7.44
CA GLY A 59 9.86 -1.38 -7.52
C GLY A 59 9.80 -2.84 -7.07
N TRP A 60 9.09 -3.12 -5.97
CA TRP A 60 8.87 -4.48 -5.50
C TRP A 60 8.09 -5.32 -6.51
N TRP A 61 6.97 -4.80 -7.03
CA TRP A 61 6.19 -5.51 -8.06
C TRP A 61 7.02 -5.79 -9.31
N LYS A 62 7.79 -4.80 -9.80
CA LYS A 62 8.66 -4.94 -10.97
C LYS A 62 9.76 -5.99 -10.78
N GLN A 63 10.20 -6.22 -9.55
CA GLN A 63 11.24 -7.20 -9.22
C GLN A 63 10.67 -8.61 -9.01
N TYR A 64 9.59 -8.74 -8.23
CA TYR A 64 9.12 -10.03 -7.72
C TYR A 64 7.88 -10.58 -8.43
N ILE A 65 7.16 -9.75 -9.21
CA ILE A 65 5.87 -10.11 -9.81
C ILE A 65 5.83 -9.87 -11.32
N GLY A 66 6.33 -8.72 -11.80
CA GLY A 66 6.26 -8.30 -13.20
C GLY A 66 6.97 -9.24 -14.20
N PRO A 67 8.18 -9.74 -13.92
CA PRO A 67 8.95 -10.58 -14.85
C PRO A 67 8.42 -12.02 -14.96
N ARG A 68 7.22 -12.21 -15.52
CA ARG A 68 6.51 -13.52 -15.56
C ARG A 68 7.19 -14.61 -16.39
N GLU A 69 8.15 -14.23 -17.23
CA GLU A 69 9.00 -15.17 -17.98
C GLU A 69 9.96 -15.94 -17.06
N LEU A 70 10.31 -15.37 -15.89
CA LEU A 70 11.16 -16.04 -14.92
C LEU A 70 10.33 -17.03 -14.10
N ALA A 71 10.69 -18.32 -14.16
CA ALA A 71 9.94 -19.39 -13.50
C ALA A 71 9.74 -19.16 -11.99
N GLY A 72 10.76 -18.63 -11.29
CA GLY A 72 10.69 -18.31 -9.87
C GLY A 72 9.68 -17.19 -9.55
N VAL A 73 9.68 -16.11 -10.33
CA VAL A 73 8.73 -14.99 -10.20
C VAL A 73 7.30 -15.47 -10.46
N ARG A 74 7.10 -16.28 -11.51
CA ARG A 74 5.80 -16.88 -11.83
C ARG A 74 5.30 -17.77 -10.70
N ALA A 75 6.18 -18.58 -10.10
CA ALA A 75 5.84 -19.46 -8.98
C ALA A 75 5.46 -18.64 -7.73
N LEU A 76 6.23 -17.61 -7.38
CA LEU A 76 5.93 -16.71 -6.27
C LEU A 76 4.57 -16.04 -6.45
N ALA A 77 4.34 -15.44 -7.62
CA ALA A 77 3.05 -14.80 -7.90
C ALA A 77 1.88 -15.80 -7.87
N ALA A 78 2.08 -17.05 -8.30
CA ALA A 78 1.06 -18.09 -8.21
C ALA A 78 0.75 -18.48 -6.75
N ARG A 79 1.78 -18.60 -5.89
CA ARG A 79 1.61 -18.88 -4.46
C ARG A 79 0.87 -17.73 -3.77
N LEU A 80 1.30 -16.49 -3.96
CA LEU A 80 0.64 -15.31 -3.38
C LEU A 80 -0.81 -15.13 -3.87
N ASN A 81 -1.11 -15.52 -5.11
CA ASN A 81 -2.49 -15.55 -5.61
C ASN A 81 -3.37 -16.60 -4.91
N ARG A 82 -2.81 -17.65 -4.31
CA ARG A 82 -3.58 -18.70 -3.64
C ARG A 82 -3.46 -18.63 -2.12
N ALA A 83 -2.51 -17.85 -1.63
CA ALA A 83 -2.17 -17.70 -0.23
C ALA A 83 -3.33 -17.16 0.60
N ASP A 84 -3.49 -17.75 1.78
CA ASP A 84 -4.12 -17.10 2.92
C ASP A 84 -3.14 -16.11 3.59
N SER A 85 -3.50 -15.62 4.76
CA SER A 85 -2.67 -14.67 5.51
C SER A 85 -1.34 -15.25 5.98
N ILE A 86 -1.33 -16.51 6.43
CA ILE A 86 -0.12 -17.16 6.98
C ILE A 86 0.81 -17.54 5.83
N ASP A 87 0.26 -18.10 4.75
CA ASP A 87 1.02 -18.42 3.55
C ASP A 87 1.71 -17.17 2.98
N ALA A 88 0.99 -16.05 2.88
CA ALA A 88 1.53 -14.80 2.36
C ALA A 88 2.66 -14.25 3.25
N LEU A 89 2.47 -14.28 4.58
CA LEU A 89 3.49 -13.86 5.54
C LEU A 89 4.65 -14.85 5.67
N SER A 90 4.56 -16.04 5.07
CA SER A 90 5.67 -17.01 5.05
C SER A 90 6.64 -16.76 3.88
N GLU A 91 6.32 -15.84 2.96
CA GLU A 91 7.16 -15.53 1.81
C GLU A 91 8.20 -14.46 2.14
N PRO A 92 9.52 -14.72 1.99
CA PRO A 92 10.56 -13.73 2.29
C PRO A 92 10.43 -12.42 1.49
N ALA A 93 9.94 -12.51 0.25
CA ALA A 93 9.72 -11.34 -0.59
C ALA A 93 8.67 -10.37 0.01
N VAL A 94 7.75 -10.85 0.83
CA VAL A 94 6.74 -10.01 1.49
C VAL A 94 7.37 -9.25 2.66
N HIS A 95 8.26 -9.87 3.42
CA HIS A 95 9.04 -9.18 4.47
C HIS A 95 10.00 -8.16 3.90
N GLU A 96 10.63 -8.45 2.75
CA GLU A 96 11.46 -7.47 2.03
C GLU A 96 10.67 -6.20 1.68
N LEU A 97 9.41 -6.33 1.25
CA LEU A 97 8.55 -5.18 0.99
C LEU A 97 8.31 -4.36 2.27
N MET A 98 8.01 -5.04 3.37
CA MET A 98 7.78 -4.40 4.68
C MET A 98 9.02 -3.64 5.17
N HIS A 99 10.21 -4.24 5.05
CA HIS A 99 11.48 -3.60 5.40
C HIS A 99 11.76 -2.37 4.52
N ARG A 100 11.52 -2.47 3.20
CA ARG A 100 11.73 -1.34 2.28
C ARG A 100 10.77 -0.18 2.53
N LEU A 101 9.58 -0.46 3.05
CA LEU A 101 8.59 0.55 3.46
C LEU A 101 8.86 1.12 4.86
N ASP A 102 9.87 0.61 5.57
CA ASP A 102 10.19 0.95 6.96
C ASP A 102 8.98 0.82 7.90
N TRP A 103 8.16 -0.21 7.66
CA TRP A 103 6.97 -0.46 8.46
C TRP A 103 7.26 -1.30 9.69
N GLN A 104 6.79 -0.82 10.84
CA GLN A 104 6.73 -1.62 12.05
C GLN A 104 5.58 -2.64 12.00
N PRO A 105 5.69 -3.81 12.67
CA PRO A 105 4.70 -4.88 12.66
C PRO A 105 3.45 -4.56 13.49
N THR A 106 2.76 -3.48 13.15
CA THR A 106 1.45 -3.14 13.70
C THR A 106 0.34 -3.86 12.93
N THR A 107 -0.82 -4.07 13.57
CA THR A 107 -1.98 -4.71 12.91
C THR A 107 -2.37 -4.01 11.61
N GLY A 108 -2.33 -2.68 11.58
CA GLY A 108 -2.66 -1.90 10.39
C GLY A 108 -1.67 -2.11 9.23
N HIS A 109 -0.37 -2.08 9.53
CA HIS A 109 0.66 -2.33 8.51
C HIS A 109 0.64 -3.77 8.01
N VAL A 110 0.41 -4.75 8.89
CA VAL A 110 0.28 -6.16 8.49
C VAL A 110 -0.91 -6.36 7.56
N GLN A 111 -2.07 -5.74 7.87
CA GLN A 111 -3.23 -5.78 6.98
C GLN A 111 -2.95 -5.12 5.62
N ALA A 112 -2.31 -3.94 5.61
CA ALA A 112 -1.90 -3.28 4.37
C ALA A 112 -0.94 -4.15 3.55
N LEU A 113 0.04 -4.78 4.22
CA LEU A 113 1.00 -5.69 3.60
C LEU A 113 0.32 -6.91 2.98
N LEU A 114 -0.63 -7.52 3.69
CA LEU A 114 -1.42 -8.65 3.18
C LEU A 114 -2.24 -8.25 1.94
N ARG A 115 -2.84 -7.05 1.94
CA ARG A 115 -3.54 -6.53 0.75
C ARG A 115 -2.59 -6.38 -0.43
N LEU A 116 -1.44 -5.75 -0.24
CA LEU A 116 -0.42 -5.60 -1.28
C LEU A 116 0.03 -6.96 -1.82
N ALA A 117 0.43 -7.87 -0.93
CA ALA A 117 0.97 -9.17 -1.26
C ALA A 117 -0.03 -10.07 -2.00
N ARG A 118 -1.33 -9.95 -1.72
CA ARG A 118 -2.38 -10.83 -2.31
C ARG A 118 -3.10 -10.20 -3.49
N VAL A 119 -3.11 -8.87 -3.63
CA VAL A 119 -3.75 -8.16 -4.75
C VAL A 119 -2.77 -7.90 -5.89
N LEU A 120 -1.58 -7.35 -5.64
CA LEU A 120 -0.63 -6.98 -6.69
C LEU A 120 -0.20 -8.15 -7.63
N PRO A 121 -0.11 -9.41 -7.17
CA PRO A 121 0.14 -10.56 -8.06
C PRO A 121 -0.94 -10.85 -9.09
N THR A 122 -2.12 -10.22 -8.99
CA THR A 122 -3.14 -10.34 -10.04
C THR A 122 -2.88 -9.42 -11.22
N VAL A 123 -2.16 -8.31 -11.01
CA VAL A 123 -1.79 -7.35 -12.06
C VAL A 123 -0.75 -7.99 -12.98
N ARG A 124 -1.01 -7.96 -14.28
CA ARG A 124 -0.12 -8.47 -15.33
C ARG A 124 0.64 -7.36 -16.03
N GLU A 125 0.01 -6.20 -16.19
CA GLU A 125 0.58 -5.08 -16.92
C GLU A 125 0.46 -3.78 -16.13
N HIS A 126 1.54 -2.99 -16.14
CA HIS A 126 1.57 -1.67 -15.54
C HIS A 126 1.21 -0.61 -16.58
N THR A 127 0.11 0.10 -16.34
CA THR A 127 -0.33 1.22 -17.21
C THR A 127 -0.39 2.50 -16.37
N PRO A 128 0.61 3.40 -16.45
CA PRO A 128 0.71 4.54 -15.55
C PRO A 128 -0.41 5.58 -15.72
N GLN A 129 -1.05 5.63 -16.89
CA GLN A 129 -2.02 6.67 -17.27
C GLN A 129 -3.41 6.46 -16.68
N THR A 130 -3.75 5.26 -16.21
CA THR A 130 -5.14 4.95 -15.81
C THR A 130 -5.19 4.26 -14.46
N SER A 131 -5.97 4.82 -13.55
CA SER A 131 -6.27 4.18 -12.26
C SER A 131 -7.17 2.96 -12.46
N LEU A 132 -7.23 2.09 -11.45
CA LEU A 132 -8.14 0.95 -11.51
C LEU A 132 -9.61 1.41 -11.59
N ALA A 133 -10.01 2.39 -10.78
CA ALA A 133 -11.39 2.89 -10.76
C ALA A 133 -11.81 3.46 -12.13
N GLN A 134 -10.95 4.24 -12.78
CA GLN A 134 -11.18 4.75 -14.14
C GLN A 134 -11.38 3.61 -15.14
N ARG A 135 -10.56 2.54 -15.08
CA ARG A 135 -10.72 1.38 -15.99
C ARG A 135 -12.02 0.62 -15.75
N LEU A 136 -12.48 0.54 -14.50
CA LEU A 136 -13.71 -0.16 -14.16
C LEU A 136 -14.97 0.56 -14.66
N GLY A 137 -14.94 1.89 -14.67
CA GLY A 137 -16.05 2.73 -15.14
C GLY A 137 -15.96 3.13 -16.62
N ALA A 138 -14.86 2.80 -17.31
CA ALA A 138 -14.70 3.10 -18.72
C ALA A 138 -15.58 2.19 -19.60
N GLY A 139 -16.06 2.76 -20.73
CA GLY A 139 -16.85 2.07 -21.75
C GLY A 139 -18.36 2.20 -21.58
N GLU A 140 -19.09 1.78 -22.61
CA GLU A 140 -20.56 1.68 -22.61
C GLU A 140 -20.97 0.28 -23.13
N PRO A 141 -21.43 -0.63 -22.26
CA PRO A 141 -21.55 -0.48 -20.80
C PRO A 141 -20.20 -0.49 -20.07
N PRO A 142 -20.12 0.04 -18.83
CA PRO A 142 -18.88 0.03 -18.05
C PRO A 142 -18.40 -1.40 -17.72
N ALA A 143 -17.08 -1.59 -17.62
CA ALA A 143 -16.48 -2.90 -17.36
C ALA A 143 -16.97 -3.55 -16.05
N MET A 144 -17.25 -2.74 -15.02
CA MET A 144 -17.95 -3.15 -13.81
C MET A 144 -19.24 -2.35 -13.69
N SER A 145 -20.34 -2.99 -13.29
CA SER A 145 -21.59 -2.26 -13.04
C SER A 145 -21.50 -1.41 -11.76
N SER A 146 -22.25 -0.30 -11.73
CA SER A 146 -22.23 0.63 -10.59
C SER A 146 -22.60 -0.05 -9.26
N LEU A 147 -23.51 -1.02 -9.28
CA LEU A 147 -23.88 -1.78 -8.09
C LEU A 147 -22.71 -2.61 -7.55
N ARG A 148 -21.97 -3.31 -8.43
CA ARG A 148 -20.79 -4.09 -8.04
C ARG A 148 -19.65 -3.19 -7.55
N PHE A 149 -19.49 -2.04 -8.18
CA PHE A 149 -18.53 -1.04 -7.76
C PHE A 149 -18.84 -0.50 -6.36
N GLN A 150 -20.11 -0.19 -6.06
CA GLN A 150 -20.52 0.20 -4.72
C GLN A 150 -20.31 -0.90 -3.67
N SER A 151 -20.49 -2.18 -4.03
CA SER A 151 -20.14 -3.30 -3.13
C SER A 151 -18.64 -3.38 -2.90
N LEU A 152 -17.81 -3.15 -3.92
CA LEU A 152 -16.35 -3.10 -3.80
C LEU A 152 -15.90 -2.00 -2.84
N LEU A 153 -16.48 -0.80 -2.92
CA LEU A 153 -16.13 0.32 -2.04
C LEU A 153 -16.45 0.05 -0.56
N ARG A 154 -17.46 -0.76 -0.27
CA ARG A 154 -17.84 -1.13 1.11
C ARG A 154 -17.11 -2.37 1.62
N ALA A 155 -16.30 -3.02 0.79
CA ALA A 155 -15.59 -4.22 1.18
C ALA A 155 -14.39 -3.88 2.06
N ASP A 156 -14.11 -4.76 3.02
CA ASP A 156 -12.99 -4.68 3.95
C ASP A 156 -12.35 -6.06 4.16
N GLY A 157 -11.19 -6.08 4.81
CA GLY A 157 -10.48 -7.32 5.14
C GLY A 157 -10.23 -8.23 3.92
N ASP A 158 -10.59 -9.51 4.06
CA ASP A 158 -10.44 -10.51 2.99
C ASP A 158 -11.47 -10.35 1.86
N ASP A 159 -12.65 -9.80 2.17
CA ASP A 159 -13.68 -9.52 1.16
C ASP A 159 -13.19 -8.45 0.17
N LEU A 160 -12.49 -7.43 0.68
CA LEU A 160 -11.84 -6.42 -0.15
C LEU A 160 -10.82 -7.04 -1.10
N ILE A 161 -9.94 -7.92 -0.60
CA ILE A 161 -8.94 -8.61 -1.42
C ILE A 161 -9.65 -9.39 -2.53
N THR A 162 -10.69 -10.14 -2.19
CA THR A 162 -11.47 -10.91 -3.16
C THR A 162 -12.15 -10.01 -4.20
N ALA A 163 -12.76 -8.92 -3.76
CA ALA A 163 -13.46 -7.98 -4.63
C ALA A 163 -12.48 -7.26 -5.59
N LEU A 164 -11.32 -6.82 -5.10
CA LEU A 164 -10.28 -6.19 -5.93
C LEU A 164 -9.70 -7.13 -6.97
N ARG A 165 -9.48 -8.40 -6.62
CA ARG A 165 -8.98 -9.40 -7.57
C ARG A 165 -9.97 -9.63 -8.70
N ARG A 166 -11.27 -9.65 -8.40
CA ARG A 166 -12.34 -9.72 -9.41
C ARG A 166 -12.40 -8.44 -10.24
N ALA A 167 -12.26 -7.28 -9.62
CA ALA A 167 -12.20 -6.00 -10.32
C ALA A 167 -11.03 -5.95 -11.31
N LEU A 168 -9.85 -6.41 -10.90
CA LEU A 168 -8.68 -6.50 -11.76
C LEU A 168 -8.89 -7.45 -12.94
N LEU A 169 -9.65 -8.53 -12.79
CA LEU A 169 -10.01 -9.38 -13.94
C LEU A 169 -10.88 -8.63 -14.97
N LEU A 170 -11.80 -7.78 -14.52
CA LEU A 170 -12.62 -6.95 -15.41
C LEU A 170 -11.81 -5.84 -16.09
N ALA A 171 -10.75 -5.37 -15.45
CA ALA A 171 -9.81 -4.38 -16.01
C ALA A 171 -8.70 -4.99 -16.90
N ASP A 172 -8.87 -6.25 -17.33
CA ASP A 172 -7.89 -7.06 -18.08
C ASP A 172 -6.54 -7.23 -17.37
N ARG A 173 -6.54 -7.13 -16.03
CA ARG A 173 -5.36 -7.20 -15.16
C ARG A 173 -4.31 -6.12 -15.46
N CYS A 174 -4.73 -5.00 -16.06
CA CYS A 174 -3.89 -3.85 -16.34
C CYS A 174 -4.29 -2.69 -15.43
N CYS A 175 -3.33 -2.05 -14.76
CA CYS A 175 -3.58 -0.83 -13.98
C CYS A 175 -2.28 -0.11 -13.63
N ASN A 176 -2.39 1.13 -13.16
CA ASN A 176 -1.27 1.80 -12.49
C ASN A 176 -0.97 1.10 -11.15
N VAL A 177 0.06 0.24 -11.15
CA VAL A 177 0.54 -0.50 -9.98
C VAL A 177 0.90 0.40 -8.79
N ALA A 178 1.54 1.55 -9.04
CA ALA A 178 1.98 2.45 -7.98
C ALA A 178 0.77 3.09 -7.28
N ALA A 179 -0.15 3.64 -8.07
CA ALA A 179 -1.39 4.22 -7.56
C ALA A 179 -2.27 3.19 -6.86
N LEU A 180 -2.42 1.98 -7.44
CA LEU A 180 -3.14 0.89 -6.78
C LEU A 180 -2.46 0.50 -5.46
N GLY A 181 -1.14 0.39 -5.44
CA GLY A 181 -0.37 0.11 -4.24
C GLY A 181 -0.69 1.09 -3.12
N HIS A 182 -0.60 2.38 -3.42
CA HIS A 182 -0.97 3.45 -2.50
C HIS A 182 -2.39 3.30 -1.95
N ASP A 183 -3.36 3.04 -2.84
CA ASP A 183 -4.76 2.89 -2.48
C ASP A 183 -4.99 1.73 -1.51
N LEU A 184 -4.25 0.63 -1.66
CA LEU A 184 -4.33 -0.52 -0.75
C LEU A 184 -3.75 -0.23 0.65
N VAL A 185 -2.74 0.63 0.72
CA VAL A 185 -2.19 1.11 2.00
C VAL A 185 -3.20 2.01 2.68
N CYS A 186 -3.73 3.00 1.96
CA CYS A 186 -4.61 4.03 2.49
C CYS A 186 -6.10 3.64 2.50
N TRP A 187 -6.45 2.40 2.16
CA TRP A 187 -7.86 1.99 2.03
C TRP A 187 -8.66 2.26 3.31
N ASN A 188 -8.08 1.97 4.48
CA ASN A 188 -8.73 2.19 5.79
C ASN A 188 -8.14 3.40 6.54
N ALA A 189 -7.50 4.31 5.82
CA ALA A 189 -7.09 5.57 6.42
C ALA A 189 -8.33 6.41 6.78
N PRO A 190 -8.27 7.19 7.87
CA PRO A 190 -9.38 8.04 8.28
C PRO A 190 -9.77 9.03 7.17
N GLY A 191 -11.07 9.29 7.04
CA GLY A 191 -11.62 10.24 6.08
C GLY A 191 -11.90 9.70 4.67
N ASP A 192 -11.90 8.38 4.47
CA ASP A 192 -12.37 7.69 3.25
C ASP A 192 -11.87 8.29 1.92
N ARG A 193 -10.64 8.83 1.93
CA ARG A 193 -10.08 9.59 0.81
C ARG A 193 -9.96 8.75 -0.45
N VAL A 194 -9.53 7.49 -0.31
CA VAL A 194 -9.39 6.55 -1.43
C VAL A 194 -10.75 6.22 -2.03
N ARG A 195 -11.72 5.83 -1.19
CA ARG A 195 -13.08 5.48 -1.64
C ARG A 195 -13.76 6.66 -2.33
N THR A 196 -13.64 7.85 -1.74
CA THR A 196 -14.17 9.10 -2.32
C THR A 196 -13.54 9.38 -3.68
N ARG A 197 -12.22 9.34 -3.77
CA ARG A 197 -11.49 9.56 -5.03
C ARG A 197 -11.90 8.55 -6.11
N TRP A 198 -12.05 7.27 -5.73
CA TRP A 198 -12.49 6.21 -6.62
C TRP A 198 -13.90 6.45 -7.17
N CYS A 199 -14.83 7.03 -6.40
CA CYS A 199 -16.15 7.41 -6.91
C CYS A 199 -16.06 8.38 -8.09
N PHE A 200 -15.27 9.45 -7.97
CA PHE A 200 -15.10 10.42 -9.05
C PHE A 200 -14.40 9.80 -10.26
N GLU A 201 -13.32 9.07 -10.01
CA GLU A 201 -12.55 8.38 -11.05
C GLU A 201 -13.40 7.39 -11.86
N TYR A 202 -14.27 6.63 -11.19
CA TYR A 202 -15.15 5.66 -11.84
C TYR A 202 -16.16 6.32 -12.79
N PHE A 203 -16.73 7.46 -12.43
CA PHE A 203 -17.66 8.19 -13.30
C PHE A 203 -16.97 9.13 -14.30
N GLY A 204 -15.63 9.10 -14.40
CA GLY A 204 -14.87 9.98 -15.29
C GLY A 204 -14.84 11.46 -14.84
N ALA A 205 -15.22 11.74 -13.60
CA ALA A 205 -15.16 13.09 -13.03
C ALA A 205 -13.78 13.37 -12.42
N MET A 206 -13.39 14.65 -12.37
CA MET A 206 -12.21 15.06 -11.61
C MET A 206 -12.48 14.90 -10.12
N ALA A 207 -11.58 14.24 -9.40
CA ALA A 207 -11.69 14.12 -7.95
C ALA A 207 -11.53 15.50 -7.26
N PRO A 208 -12.30 15.80 -6.21
CA PRO A 208 -12.22 17.08 -5.53
C PRO A 208 -10.87 17.20 -4.83
N THR A 209 -10.12 18.26 -5.18
CA THR A 209 -8.96 18.70 -4.40
C THR A 209 -9.50 19.23 -3.08
N SER A 210 -9.30 18.48 -1.99
CA SER A 210 -9.71 18.75 -0.60
C SER A 210 -10.36 20.12 -0.36
N VAL A 211 -11.69 20.13 -0.21
CA VAL A 211 -12.44 21.32 0.21
C VAL A 211 -12.09 21.62 1.66
N THR A 212 -11.50 22.79 1.90
CA THR A 212 -11.31 23.35 3.24
C THR A 212 -12.68 23.56 3.88
N GLU A 213 -12.95 22.83 4.95
CA GLU A 213 -14.16 23.00 5.78
C GLU A 213 -14.20 24.43 6.31
N THR A 214 -15.03 25.28 5.70
CA THR A 214 -15.44 26.55 6.31
C THR A 214 -16.65 26.23 7.17
N SER A 215 -16.43 26.03 8.47
CA SER A 215 -17.49 26.06 9.47
C SER A 215 -18.13 27.45 9.47
N SER A 216 -19.32 27.57 8.87
CA SER A 216 -20.20 28.71 9.10
C SER A 216 -21.07 28.39 10.31
N SER A 217 -20.77 29.02 11.45
CA SER A 217 -21.68 29.10 12.59
C SER A 217 -22.51 30.36 12.43
N GLU A 218 -23.71 30.22 11.91
CA GLU A 218 -24.77 31.22 12.07
C GLU A 218 -25.60 30.80 13.29
N GLU A 219 -25.43 31.50 14.42
CA GLU A 219 -26.39 31.46 15.52
C GLU A 219 -27.13 32.80 15.55
N GLU A 220 -28.28 32.81 14.89
CA GLU A 220 -29.32 33.83 14.96
C GLU A 220 -30.17 33.55 16.21
N THR A 221 -30.16 34.45 17.19
CA THR A 221 -31.26 34.55 18.16
C THR A 221 -31.60 36.01 18.40
N ALA A 222 -32.85 36.35 18.06
CA ALA A 222 -33.56 37.56 18.45
C ALA A 222 -34.76 37.15 19.31
#